data_AF-T1AZY8-F1
#
_entry.id   AF-T1AZY8-F1
#
_cell.length_a   1.000
_cell.length_b   1.000
_cell.length_c   1.000
_cell.angle_alpha   90.00
_cell.angle_beta   90.00
_cell.angle_gamma   90.00
#
_symmetry.space_group_name_H-M   'P 1'
#
loop_
_entity.id
_entity.type
_entity.pdbx_description
1 polymer ?
#
loop_
_entity_poly.entity_id
_entity_poly.type
_entity_poly.pdbx_seq_one_letter_code
_entity_poly.pdbx_strand_id
1 'polypeptide(L)'
;MNRDIKIDILRAGIAAPSADNSQPWRFAWYGDELDLRIDASRSGHVSDTRYVLSDLAAGACLENMIIHARSRGYVADLQTFPRRDDDLWVVRIRWRHDPECDQPEPLAAAITQRHTDRRFPWGGQITTDTQTRLNAQARQIPGQRLYWPQTPRERKAALTVIRQAETLRFRSPTLHAELFSSIRFAAGWHTACEEGLAPATLA
;
A
#
# COMPACT_ATOMS: atom_id res chain seq x y z
N MET A 1 9.81 -14.88 18.76
CA MET A 1 9.51 -13.43 18.78
C MET A 1 8.42 -13.15 19.81
N ASN A 2 8.58 -12.12 20.66
CA ASN A 2 7.60 -11.81 21.71
C ASN A 2 6.29 -11.20 21.14
N ARG A 3 5.25 -11.10 21.98
CA ARG A 3 3.93 -10.63 21.57
C ARG A 3 3.92 -9.16 21.14
N ASP A 4 4.67 -8.30 21.81
CA ASP A 4 4.66 -6.86 21.53
C ASP A 4 5.27 -6.55 20.17
N ILE A 5 6.38 -7.22 19.82
CA ILE A 5 7.00 -7.11 18.51
C ILE A 5 6.03 -7.60 17.41
N LYS A 6 5.31 -8.71 17.64
CA LYS A 6 4.27 -9.18 16.70
C LYS A 6 3.19 -8.14 16.46
N ILE A 7 2.72 -7.48 17.52
CA ILE A 7 1.69 -6.42 17.42
C ILE A 7 2.25 -5.20 16.67
N ASP A 8 3.46 -4.78 16.96
CA ASP A 8 4.07 -3.61 16.33
C ASP A 8 4.33 -3.83 14.83
N ILE A 9 4.78 -5.03 14.44
CA ILE A 9 4.90 -5.42 13.03
C ILE A 9 3.53 -5.35 12.34
N LEU A 10 2.47 -5.91 12.95
CA LEU A 10 1.13 -5.83 12.38
C LEU A 10 0.63 -4.38 12.24
N ARG A 11 0.85 -3.53 13.25
CA ARG A 11 0.49 -2.10 13.20
C ARG A 11 1.20 -1.37 12.07
N ALA A 12 2.49 -1.64 11.86
CA ALA A 12 3.25 -1.07 10.75
C ALA A 12 2.65 -1.52 9.40
N GLY A 13 2.35 -2.82 9.26
CA GLY A 13 1.68 -3.34 8.07
C GLY A 13 0.32 -2.70 7.81
N ILE A 14 -0.52 -2.52 8.83
CA ILE A 14 -1.85 -1.90 8.74
C ILE A 14 -1.78 -0.44 8.28
N ALA A 15 -0.69 0.28 8.56
CA ALA A 15 -0.49 1.66 8.10
C ALA A 15 -0.21 1.81 6.59
N ALA A 16 -0.07 0.69 5.87
CA ALA A 16 0.13 0.69 4.42
C ALA A 16 -1.09 1.29 3.68
N PRO A 17 -0.87 1.96 2.54
CA PRO A 17 -1.98 2.41 1.71
C PRO A 17 -2.64 1.22 0.99
N SER A 18 -3.95 1.30 0.79
CA SER A 18 -4.70 0.38 -0.07
C SER A 18 -5.73 1.15 -0.90
N ALA A 19 -6.23 0.53 -1.98
CA ALA A 19 -7.33 1.10 -2.75
C ALA A 19 -8.52 1.42 -1.84
N ASP A 20 -9.05 2.63 -1.97
CA ASP A 20 -10.16 3.18 -1.18
C ASP A 20 -10.03 2.97 0.35
N ASN A 21 -8.80 2.82 0.85
CA ASN A 21 -8.48 2.48 2.24
C ASN A 21 -9.23 1.24 2.77
N SER A 22 -9.46 0.26 1.88
CA SER A 22 -10.19 -0.99 2.18
C SER A 22 -9.41 -2.00 3.02
N GLN A 23 -8.09 -1.87 3.11
CA GLN A 23 -7.19 -2.71 3.92
C GLN A 23 -7.44 -4.22 3.71
N PRO A 24 -7.28 -4.75 2.49
CA PRO A 24 -7.82 -6.06 2.12
C PRO A 24 -6.94 -7.22 2.61
N TRP A 25 -6.48 -7.20 3.85
CA TRP A 25 -5.56 -8.17 4.42
C TRP A 25 -6.17 -8.95 5.60
N ARG A 26 -5.77 -10.21 5.71
CA ARG A 26 -5.95 -11.09 6.88
C ARG A 26 -4.60 -11.62 7.32
N PHE A 27 -4.40 -11.63 8.63
CA PHE A 27 -3.17 -12.05 9.27
C PHE A 27 -3.41 -13.28 10.15
N ALA A 28 -2.55 -14.28 10.07
CA ALA A 28 -2.57 -15.44 10.96
C ALA A 28 -1.16 -15.80 11.44
N TRP A 29 -0.95 -15.77 12.76
CA TRP A 29 0.32 -16.16 13.38
C TRP A 29 0.36 -17.65 13.69
N TYR A 30 1.48 -18.29 13.37
CA TYR A 30 1.80 -19.68 13.72
C TYR A 30 3.21 -19.73 14.32
N GLY A 31 3.30 -19.63 15.65
CA GLY A 31 4.60 -19.42 16.30
C GLY A 31 5.22 -18.11 15.82
N ASP A 32 6.38 -18.18 15.17
CA ASP A 32 7.07 -17.02 14.59
C ASP A 32 6.87 -16.89 13.07
N GLU A 33 5.90 -17.62 12.51
CA GLU A 33 5.44 -17.44 11.14
C GLU A 33 4.17 -16.59 11.09
N LEU A 34 4.04 -15.78 10.04
CA LEU A 34 2.87 -14.97 9.74
C LEU A 34 2.40 -15.27 8.31
N ASP A 35 1.16 -15.70 8.18
CA ASP A 35 0.48 -15.73 6.88
C ASP A 35 -0.22 -14.37 6.66
N LEU A 36 0.10 -13.73 5.54
CA LEU A 36 -0.62 -12.57 5.01
C LEU A 36 -1.42 -13.02 3.79
N ARG A 37 -2.74 -12.84 3.90
CA ARG A 37 -3.72 -13.26 2.90
C ARG A 37 -4.61 -12.10 2.49
N ILE A 38 -5.17 -12.15 1.29
CA ILE A 38 -6.18 -11.20 0.84
C ILE A 38 -7.53 -11.53 1.46
N ASP A 39 -8.20 -10.51 2.00
CA ASP A 39 -9.62 -10.54 2.33
C ASP A 39 -10.43 -10.18 1.08
N ALA A 40 -10.96 -11.21 0.40
CA ALA A 40 -11.79 -11.01 -0.79
C ALA A 40 -13.04 -10.15 -0.52
N SER A 41 -13.57 -10.13 0.72
CA SER A 41 -14.75 -9.31 1.08
C SER A 41 -14.44 -7.82 1.25
N ARG A 42 -13.15 -7.47 1.37
CA ARG A 42 -12.65 -6.08 1.44
C ARG A 42 -11.94 -5.65 0.15
N SER A 43 -11.87 -6.54 -0.84
CA SER A 43 -11.32 -6.23 -2.16
C SER A 43 -12.40 -5.55 -3.03
N GLY A 44 -11.98 -4.81 -4.06
CA GLY A 44 -12.92 -4.24 -5.03
C GLY A 44 -13.67 -5.33 -5.78
N HIS A 45 -15.00 -5.24 -5.88
CA HIS A 45 -15.82 -6.22 -6.58
C HIS A 45 -15.66 -6.09 -8.09
N VAL A 46 -15.87 -4.88 -8.63
CA VAL A 46 -15.77 -4.61 -10.07
C VAL A 46 -14.40 -4.02 -10.40
N SER A 47 -13.86 -3.16 -9.52
CA SER A 47 -12.55 -2.54 -9.72
C SER A 47 -11.36 -3.49 -9.52
N ASP A 48 -11.54 -4.62 -8.84
CA ASP A 48 -10.43 -5.51 -8.48
C ASP A 48 -10.74 -7.01 -8.60
N THR A 49 -11.42 -7.39 -9.69
CA THR A 49 -11.83 -8.78 -9.98
C THR A 49 -10.70 -9.81 -10.00
N ARG A 50 -9.45 -9.38 -10.19
CA ARG A 50 -8.25 -10.24 -10.21
C ARG A 50 -7.31 -9.95 -9.03
N TYR A 51 -7.77 -9.21 -8.03
CA TYR A 51 -7.01 -8.86 -6.83
C TYR A 51 -5.70 -8.10 -7.06
N VAL A 52 -5.51 -7.47 -8.22
CA VAL A 52 -4.29 -6.71 -8.54
C VAL A 52 -4.11 -5.54 -7.59
N LEU A 53 -5.18 -4.82 -7.24
CA LEU A 53 -5.11 -3.71 -6.28
C LEU A 53 -4.87 -4.23 -4.86
N SER A 54 -5.50 -5.35 -4.50
CA SER A 54 -5.27 -6.04 -3.23
C SER A 54 -3.86 -6.60 -3.09
N ASP A 55 -3.26 -7.15 -4.15
CA ASP A 55 -1.88 -7.61 -4.18
C ASP A 55 -0.89 -6.45 -4.00
N LEU A 56 -1.14 -5.32 -4.68
CA LEU A 56 -0.34 -4.10 -4.48
C LEU A 56 -0.43 -3.59 -3.04
N ALA A 57 -1.63 -3.61 -2.44
CA ALA A 57 -1.82 -3.24 -1.04
C ALA A 57 -1.12 -4.22 -0.09
N ALA A 58 -1.20 -5.53 -0.35
CA ALA A 58 -0.54 -6.56 0.43
C ALA A 58 0.99 -6.44 0.34
N GLY A 59 1.54 -6.09 -0.84
CA GLY A 59 2.96 -5.80 -1.02
C GLY A 59 3.42 -4.59 -0.21
N ALA A 60 2.64 -3.50 -0.20
CA ALA A 60 2.93 -2.33 0.64
C ALA A 60 2.83 -2.65 2.14
N CYS A 61 1.85 -3.48 2.53
CA CYS A 61 1.69 -3.99 3.88
C CYS A 61 2.91 -4.80 4.33
N LEU A 62 3.35 -5.75 3.49
CA LEU A 62 4.54 -6.56 3.70
C LEU A 62 5.80 -5.70 3.85
N GLU A 63 6.00 -4.72 2.97
CA GLU A 63 7.17 -3.84 3.03
C GLU A 63 7.23 -3.07 4.34
N ASN A 64 6.10 -2.49 4.78
CA ASN A 64 6.04 -1.82 6.09
C ASN A 64 6.36 -2.77 7.26
N MET A 65 5.88 -4.03 7.20
CA MET A 65 6.19 -5.04 8.20
C MET A 65 7.68 -5.34 8.24
N ILE A 66 8.32 -5.51 7.09
CA ILE A 66 9.75 -5.79 6.97
C ILE A 66 10.59 -4.63 7.49
N ILE A 67 10.26 -3.39 7.09
CA ILE A 67 10.93 -2.18 7.58
C ILE A 67 10.82 -2.10 9.11
N HIS A 68 9.63 -2.28 9.67
CA HIS A 68 9.47 -2.20 11.12
C HIS A 68 10.17 -3.35 11.85
N ALA A 69 10.09 -4.58 11.34
CA ALA A 69 10.78 -5.74 11.92
C ALA A 69 12.30 -5.53 11.95
N ARG A 70 12.87 -4.98 10.86
CA ARG A 70 14.29 -4.62 10.79
C ARG A 70 14.69 -3.64 11.87
N SER A 71 13.87 -2.61 12.14
CA SER A 71 14.12 -1.66 13.24
C SER A 71 14.18 -2.30 14.64
N ARG A 72 13.78 -3.57 14.77
CA ARG A 72 13.76 -4.36 16.00
C ARG A 72 14.72 -5.55 15.97
N GLY A 73 15.65 -5.60 15.02
CA GLY A 73 16.62 -6.71 14.89
C GLY A 73 16.03 -7.99 14.32
N TYR A 74 14.97 -7.90 13.49
CA TYR A 74 14.38 -9.07 12.81
C TYR A 74 14.48 -8.97 11.29
N VAL A 75 14.75 -10.11 10.66
CA VAL A 75 14.69 -10.31 9.20
C VAL A 75 13.55 -11.24 8.84
N ALA A 76 13.10 -11.13 7.59
CA ALA A 76 11.99 -11.90 7.04
C ALA A 76 12.47 -12.88 5.98
N ASP A 77 12.22 -14.17 6.20
CA ASP A 77 12.31 -15.18 5.15
C ASP A 77 10.92 -15.32 4.49
N LEU A 78 10.83 -15.01 3.19
CA LEU A 78 9.56 -14.89 2.47
C LEU A 78 9.30 -16.11 1.59
N GLN A 79 8.08 -16.63 1.66
CA GLN A 79 7.52 -17.55 0.68
C GLN A 79 6.29 -16.90 0.06
N THR A 80 6.43 -16.31 -1.12
CA THR A 80 5.32 -15.68 -1.86
C THR A 80 4.48 -16.73 -2.57
N PHE A 81 3.16 -16.56 -2.58
CA PHE A 81 2.19 -17.50 -3.16
C PHE A 81 2.48 -18.97 -2.80
N PRO A 82 2.45 -19.34 -1.50
CA PRO A 82 2.87 -20.66 -1.04
C PRO A 82 2.09 -21.83 -1.67
N ARG A 83 0.89 -21.55 -2.17
CA ARG A 83 0.03 -22.49 -2.89
C ARG A 83 -0.41 -21.86 -4.21
N ARG A 84 -0.15 -22.57 -5.31
CA ARG A 84 -0.43 -22.09 -6.68
C ARG A 84 -1.93 -22.02 -7.02
N ASP A 85 -2.75 -22.73 -6.26
CA ASP A 85 -4.20 -22.82 -6.42
C ASP A 85 -4.96 -21.92 -5.43
N ASP A 86 -4.24 -21.11 -4.65
CA ASP A 86 -4.78 -20.21 -3.63
C ASP A 86 -4.21 -18.80 -3.81
N ASP A 87 -4.77 -18.08 -4.79
CA ASP A 87 -4.36 -16.71 -5.14
C ASP A 87 -4.54 -15.72 -3.97
N LEU A 88 -5.35 -16.06 -2.97
CA LEU A 88 -5.55 -15.23 -1.79
C LEU A 88 -4.41 -15.36 -0.78
N TRP A 89 -3.52 -16.35 -0.91
CA TRP A 89 -2.37 -16.51 -0.03
C TRP A 89 -1.13 -15.81 -0.58
N VAL A 90 -1.04 -14.50 -0.32
CA VAL A 90 0.03 -13.66 -0.87
C VAL A 90 1.41 -14.08 -0.38
N VAL A 91 1.58 -14.25 0.94
CA VAL A 91 2.90 -14.58 1.49
C VAL A 91 2.80 -15.29 2.84
N ARG A 92 3.70 -16.25 3.04
CA ARG A 92 4.10 -16.73 4.37
C ARG A 92 5.45 -16.10 4.73
N ILE A 93 5.52 -15.55 5.92
CA ILE A 93 6.69 -14.84 6.42
C ILE A 93 7.21 -15.58 7.65
N ARG A 94 8.47 -16.02 7.63
CA ARG A 94 9.15 -16.54 8.82
C ARG A 94 10.10 -15.47 9.34
N TRP A 95 9.89 -15.05 10.58
CA TRP A 95 10.72 -14.02 11.20
C TRP A 95 11.87 -14.65 11.96
N ARG A 96 13.08 -14.12 11.77
CA ARG A 96 14.27 -14.55 12.51
C ARG A 96 14.95 -13.35 13.13
N HIS A 97 15.39 -13.51 14.37
CA HIS A 97 16.23 -12.52 15.02
C HIS A 97 17.60 -12.49 14.35
N ASP A 98 18.08 -11.30 14.03
CA ASP A 98 19.37 -11.03 13.41
C ASP A 98 20.03 -9.84 14.12
N PRO A 99 21.00 -10.10 15.02
CA PRO A 99 21.69 -9.04 15.76
C PRO A 99 22.44 -8.03 14.88
N GLU A 100 22.78 -8.38 13.63
CA GLU A 100 23.41 -7.44 12.70
C GLU A 100 22.41 -6.37 12.21
N CYS A 101 21.11 -6.65 12.33
CA CYS A 101 20.03 -5.72 12.02
C CYS A 101 19.64 -4.81 13.19
N ASP A 102 20.38 -4.77 14.30
CA ASP A 102 20.17 -3.81 15.40
C ASP A 102 20.54 -2.35 15.04
N GLN A 103 20.74 -2.06 13.76
CA GLN A 103 21.00 -0.71 13.27
C GLN A 103 19.68 0.09 13.13
N PRO A 104 19.72 1.42 13.29
CA PRO A 104 18.54 2.26 13.06
C PRO A 104 18.00 2.08 11.64
N GLU A 105 16.72 1.74 11.52
CA GLU A 105 15.99 1.74 10.26
C GLU A 105 15.19 3.05 10.15
N PRO A 106 15.71 4.09 9.47
CA PRO A 106 15.09 5.41 9.44
C PRO A 106 13.71 5.41 8.77
N LEU A 107 13.41 4.44 7.90
CA LEU A 107 12.11 4.35 7.25
C LEU A 107 11.00 3.91 8.20
N ALA A 108 11.32 3.26 9.33
CA ALA A 108 10.32 2.83 10.30
C ALA A 108 9.53 4.01 10.88
N ALA A 109 10.18 5.15 11.12
CA ALA A 109 9.53 6.36 11.60
C ALA A 109 8.68 7.05 10.52
N ALA A 110 8.95 6.81 9.24
CA ALA A 110 8.19 7.38 8.13
C ALA A 110 6.83 6.70 7.94
N ILE A 111 6.68 5.43 8.36
CA ILE A 111 5.44 4.65 8.22
C ILE A 111 4.23 5.38 8.83
N THR A 112 4.38 5.94 10.02
CA THR A 112 3.29 6.63 10.74
C THR A 112 3.08 8.07 10.29
N GLN A 113 4.04 8.67 9.57
CA GLN A 113 3.95 10.04 9.05
C GLN A 113 3.36 10.11 7.65
N ARG A 114 3.45 9.02 6.89
CA ARG A 114 2.99 8.93 5.50
C ARG A 114 1.47 9.11 5.43
N HIS A 115 1.04 9.98 4.53
CA HIS A 115 -0.35 10.17 4.16
C HIS A 115 -0.48 10.32 2.64
N THR A 116 -1.69 10.09 2.13
CA THR A 116 -2.01 10.38 0.73
C THR A 116 -2.51 11.81 0.65
N ASP A 117 -1.73 12.70 0.04
CA ASP A 117 -2.10 14.10 -0.18
C ASP A 117 -2.77 14.26 -1.55
N ARG A 118 -4.02 14.75 -1.56
CA ARG A 118 -4.81 14.99 -2.77
C ARG A 118 -5.08 16.47 -3.02
N ARG A 119 -4.53 17.37 -2.20
CA ARG A 119 -4.77 18.81 -2.30
C ARG A 119 -4.31 19.33 -3.66
N PHE A 120 -5.14 20.19 -4.25
CA PHE A 120 -4.87 20.83 -5.53
C PHE A 120 -4.92 22.37 -5.38
N PRO A 121 -4.07 23.14 -6.11
CA PRO A 121 -3.03 22.68 -7.02
C PRO A 121 -1.77 22.20 -6.29
N TRP A 122 -1.19 21.10 -6.77
CA TRP A 122 0.17 20.74 -6.40
C TRP A 122 1.14 21.70 -7.11
N GLY A 123 1.99 22.38 -6.32
CA GLY A 123 2.94 23.36 -6.82
C GLY A 123 4.36 22.79 -6.96
N GLY A 124 5.07 23.21 -8.01
CA GLY A 124 6.49 22.94 -8.21
C GLY A 124 6.79 21.81 -9.20
N GLN A 125 8.07 21.54 -9.41
CA GLN A 125 8.56 20.36 -10.13
C GLN A 125 9.29 19.47 -9.13
N ILE A 126 9.20 18.14 -9.32
CA ILE A 126 10.01 17.21 -8.53
C ILE A 126 11.46 17.40 -8.99
N THR A 127 12.33 17.82 -8.08
CA THR A 127 13.72 18.16 -8.40
C THR A 127 14.47 16.95 -8.97
N THR A 128 15.47 17.19 -9.82
CA THR A 128 16.32 16.13 -10.38
C THR A 128 17.01 15.31 -9.30
N ASP A 129 17.41 15.93 -8.19
CA ASP A 129 17.96 15.24 -7.01
C ASP A 129 16.94 14.25 -6.42
N THR A 130 15.71 14.70 -6.18
CA THR A 130 14.62 13.85 -5.69
C THR A 130 14.34 12.69 -6.65
N GLN A 131 14.23 12.95 -7.95
CA GLN A 131 14.04 11.90 -8.95
C GLN A 131 15.19 10.89 -8.95
N THR A 132 16.44 11.35 -8.80
CA THR A 132 17.63 10.50 -8.75
C THR A 132 17.59 9.58 -7.54
N ARG A 133 17.28 10.12 -6.36
CA ARG A 133 17.14 9.35 -5.12
C ARG A 133 16.02 8.31 -5.21
N LEU A 134 14.85 8.69 -5.73
CA LEU A 134 13.72 7.77 -5.94
C LEU A 134 14.04 6.67 -6.97
N ASN A 135 14.71 7.02 -8.07
CA ASN A 135 15.17 6.04 -9.05
C ASN A 135 16.21 5.07 -8.48
N ALA A 136 17.06 5.52 -7.55
CA ALA A 136 18.01 4.65 -6.86
C ALA A 136 17.28 3.61 -5.99
N GLN A 137 16.21 4.01 -5.29
CA GLN A 137 15.37 3.07 -4.52
C GLN A 137 14.67 2.07 -5.44
N ALA A 138 14.02 2.54 -6.51
CA ALA A 138 13.32 1.65 -7.44
C ALA A 138 14.26 0.60 -8.07
N ARG A 139 15.52 0.96 -8.34
CA ARG A 139 16.54 0.04 -8.86
C ARG A 139 16.96 -1.07 -7.90
N GLN A 140 16.69 -0.94 -6.60
CA GLN A 140 16.92 -2.02 -5.64
C GLN A 140 15.94 -3.18 -5.85
N ILE A 141 14.84 -2.95 -6.56
CA ILE A 141 13.82 -3.96 -6.87
C ILE A 141 13.99 -4.39 -8.35
N PRO A 142 14.48 -5.61 -8.62
CA PRO A 142 14.71 -6.07 -9.99
C PRO A 142 13.48 -5.93 -10.88
N GLY A 143 13.67 -5.36 -12.07
CA GLY A 143 12.61 -5.18 -13.06
C GLY A 143 11.69 -3.97 -12.84
N GLN A 144 11.84 -3.23 -11.73
CA GLN A 144 11.04 -2.03 -11.46
C GLN A 144 11.72 -0.75 -11.92
N ARG A 145 10.91 0.21 -12.38
CA ARG A 145 11.37 1.54 -12.81
C ARG A 145 10.30 2.59 -12.56
N LEU A 146 10.74 3.79 -12.22
CA LEU A 146 9.86 4.96 -12.20
C LEU A 146 9.84 5.61 -13.58
N TYR A 147 8.65 6.07 -13.98
CA TYR A 147 8.46 6.82 -15.22
C TYR A 147 8.15 8.28 -14.89
N TRP A 148 8.92 9.18 -15.49
CA TRP A 148 8.84 10.62 -15.25
C TRP A 148 8.47 11.34 -16.55
N PRO A 149 7.20 11.77 -16.75
CA PRO A 149 6.79 12.50 -17.95
C PRO A 149 7.49 13.87 -18.05
N GLN A 150 8.44 14.00 -18.98
CA GLN A 150 9.28 15.20 -19.11
C GLN A 150 8.61 16.26 -19.99
N THR A 151 7.87 15.84 -21.01
CA THR A 151 7.29 16.75 -22.01
C THR A 151 5.80 17.03 -21.76
N PRO A 152 5.27 18.18 -22.22
CA PRO A 152 3.83 18.44 -22.21
C PRO A 152 3.01 17.37 -22.95
N ARG A 153 3.58 16.79 -24.02
CA ARG A 153 2.95 15.73 -24.81
C ARG A 153 2.79 14.44 -23.99
N GLU A 154 3.84 14.00 -23.30
CA GLU A 154 3.79 12.81 -22.43
C GLU A 154 2.81 13.01 -21.27
N ARG A 155 2.84 14.19 -20.62
CA ARG A 155 1.87 14.55 -19.57
C ARG A 155 0.44 14.50 -20.09
N LYS A 156 0.18 15.07 -21.28
CA LYS A 156 -1.15 15.02 -21.91
C LYS A 156 -1.60 13.59 -22.20
N ALA A 157 -0.70 12.73 -22.68
CA ALA A 157 -1.02 11.32 -22.94
C ALA A 157 -1.42 10.57 -21.65
N ALA A 158 -0.65 10.74 -20.57
CA ALA A 158 -0.98 10.15 -19.27
C ALA A 158 -2.33 10.67 -18.73
N LEU A 159 -2.54 11.99 -18.79
CA LEU A 159 -3.80 12.62 -18.38
C LEU A 159 -5.00 12.13 -19.19
N THR A 160 -4.84 11.86 -20.49
CA THR A 160 -5.91 11.29 -21.32
C THR A 160 -6.36 9.92 -20.79
N VAL A 161 -5.42 9.03 -20.49
CA VAL A 161 -5.73 7.69 -19.96
C VAL A 161 -6.38 7.79 -18.58
N ILE A 162 -5.84 8.62 -17.69
CA ILE A 162 -6.42 8.86 -16.36
C ILE A 162 -7.86 9.39 -16.49
N ARG A 163 -8.09 10.38 -17.36
CA ARG A 163 -9.44 10.94 -17.59
C ARG A 163 -10.41 9.88 -18.13
N GLN A 164 -9.97 8.98 -18.99
CA GLN A 164 -10.81 7.88 -19.47
C GLN A 164 -11.18 6.92 -18.34
N ALA A 165 -10.21 6.51 -17.52
CA ALA A 165 -10.45 5.65 -16.37
C ALA A 165 -11.41 6.29 -15.36
N GLU A 166 -11.19 7.55 -14.99
CA GLU A 166 -12.08 8.31 -14.11
C GLU A 166 -13.48 8.47 -14.70
N THR A 167 -13.58 8.79 -16.00
CA THR A 167 -14.88 8.90 -16.68
C THR A 167 -15.65 7.57 -16.63
N LEU A 168 -14.97 6.44 -16.85
CA LEU A 168 -15.59 5.11 -16.72
C LEU A 168 -16.05 4.87 -15.28
N ARG A 169 -15.22 5.21 -14.29
CA ARG A 169 -15.54 5.04 -12.87
C ARG A 169 -16.79 5.83 -12.46
N PHE A 170 -16.93 7.09 -12.88
CA PHE A 170 -18.07 7.93 -12.53
C PHE A 170 -19.31 7.73 -13.41
N ARG A 171 -19.17 7.28 -14.65
CA ARG A 171 -20.32 7.03 -15.55
C ARG A 171 -20.89 5.62 -15.44
N SER A 172 -20.10 4.65 -15.00
CA SER A 172 -20.59 3.30 -14.74
C SER A 172 -21.34 3.27 -13.40
N PRO A 173 -22.63 2.89 -13.38
CA PRO A 173 -23.39 2.82 -12.14
C PRO A 173 -22.76 1.90 -11.09
N THR A 174 -22.13 0.80 -11.52
CA THR A 174 -21.52 -0.19 -10.61
C THR A 174 -20.23 0.31 -9.98
N LEU A 175 -19.31 0.86 -10.78
CA LEU A 175 -18.06 1.43 -10.27
C LEU A 175 -18.29 2.68 -9.43
N HIS A 176 -19.31 3.48 -9.80
CA HIS A 176 -19.71 4.65 -9.03
C HIS A 176 -20.27 4.25 -7.67
N ALA A 177 -21.18 3.27 -7.62
CA ALA A 177 -21.72 2.76 -6.36
C ALA A 177 -20.63 2.15 -5.46
N GLU A 178 -19.67 1.42 -6.05
CA GLU A 178 -18.52 0.86 -5.32
C GLU A 178 -17.61 1.95 -4.73
N LEU A 179 -17.28 3.00 -5.49
CA LEU A 179 -16.55 4.14 -4.95
C LEU A 179 -17.31 4.77 -3.78
N PHE A 180 -18.61 5.05 -3.94
CA PHE A 180 -19.39 5.74 -2.93
C PHE A 180 -19.64 4.90 -1.68
N SER A 181 -19.66 3.56 -1.78
CA SER A 181 -19.76 2.68 -0.62
C SER A 181 -18.49 2.70 0.25
N SER A 182 -17.35 3.10 -0.32
CA SER A 182 -16.10 3.30 0.44
C SER A 182 -16.07 4.63 1.20
N ILE A 183 -16.90 5.61 0.84
CA ILE A 183 -16.89 6.93 1.46
C ILE A 183 -17.63 6.90 2.80
N ARG A 184 -16.95 7.29 3.88
CA ARG A 184 -17.50 7.38 5.23
C ARG A 184 -18.05 8.78 5.50
N PHE A 185 -19.20 9.11 4.91
CA PHE A 185 -19.82 10.44 5.05
C PHE A 185 -20.03 10.88 6.51
N ALA A 186 -20.29 9.93 7.42
CA ALA A 186 -20.44 10.20 8.85
C ALA A 186 -19.17 10.75 9.54
N ALA A 187 -17.98 10.54 8.97
CA ALA A 187 -16.72 11.09 9.49
C ALA A 187 -16.61 12.62 9.28
N GLY A 188 -17.38 13.17 8.34
CA GLY A 188 -17.37 14.60 8.02
C GLY A 188 -16.11 15.07 7.27
N TRP A 189 -15.92 16.39 7.21
CA TRP A 189 -14.89 17.06 6.40
C TRP A 189 -13.62 17.44 7.16
N HIS A 190 -13.54 17.09 8.45
CA HIS A 190 -12.44 17.51 9.34
C HIS A 190 -11.74 16.35 10.05
N THR A 191 -12.23 15.12 9.86
CA THR A 191 -11.74 13.95 10.58
C THR A 191 -11.35 12.86 9.58
N ALA A 192 -10.31 12.10 9.90
CA ALA A 192 -9.98 10.86 9.19
C ALA A 192 -10.90 9.71 9.66
N CYS A 193 -10.91 8.61 8.92
CA CYS A 193 -11.54 7.36 9.35
C CYS A 193 -10.53 6.22 9.23
N GLU A 194 -10.69 5.19 10.07
CA GLU A 194 -9.77 4.04 10.09
C GLU A 194 -9.88 3.21 8.81
N GLU A 195 -11.10 3.00 8.31
CA GLU A 195 -11.40 2.26 7.08
C GLU A 195 -12.28 3.10 6.14
N GLY A 196 -12.04 2.98 4.83
CA GLY A 196 -12.73 3.75 3.82
C GLY A 196 -12.18 5.17 3.71
N LEU A 197 -12.86 6.00 2.94
CA LEU A 197 -12.44 7.36 2.64
C LEU A 197 -13.30 8.36 3.40
N ALA A 198 -12.70 9.13 4.31
CA ALA A 198 -13.38 10.27 4.90
C ALA A 198 -13.48 11.39 3.85
N PRO A 199 -14.60 12.16 3.79
CA PRO A 199 -14.72 13.33 2.91
C PRO A 199 -13.53 14.29 3.01
N ALA A 200 -12.96 14.46 4.22
CA ALA A 200 -11.76 15.26 4.48
C ALA A 200 -10.53 14.87 3.63
N THR A 201 -10.46 13.63 3.14
CA THR A 201 -9.32 13.09 2.38
C THR A 201 -9.50 13.17 0.86
N LEU A 202 -10.64 13.69 0.40
CA LEU A 202 -11.03 13.78 -1.01
C LEU A 202 -10.86 15.21 -1.59
N ALA A 203 -10.49 16.19 -0.76
CA ALA A 203 -10.35 17.60 -1.11
C ALA A 203 -8.95 18.15 -0.81
#